data_AF-A0A1D6KLG0-F1
#
_entry.id   AF-A0A1D6KLG0-F1
#
_cell.length_a   1.000
_cell.length_b   1.000
_cell.length_c   1.000
_cell.angle_alpha   90.00
_cell.angle_beta   90.00
_cell.angle_gamma   90.00
#
_symmetry.space_group_name_H-M   'P 1'
#
loop_
_entity.id
_entity.type
_entity.pdbx_description
1 polymer ?
#
loop_
_entity_poly.entity_id
_entity_poly.type
_entity_poly.pdbx_seq_one_letter_code
_entity_poly.pdbx_strand_id
1 'polypeptide(L)'
;MSGNGAKKVVDAAVKAGRTIIDWDGMAKLLVTDEARKEFAALRRAFDDVNHQLQTKFSQEPQPIDWEYYRKGIGSKVVDMYKEAFESIEIPKYVDTVTPQYKPKFDAVIAELKEAEKEHQKESERIEKEL
;
A
#
# COMPACT_ATOMS: atom_id res chain seq x y z
N MET A 1 20.30 18.57 10.64
CA MET A 1 18.98 18.67 9.98
C MET A 1 18.86 17.57 8.93
N SER A 2 18.38 16.39 9.30
CA SER A 2 18.12 15.29 8.34
C SER A 2 17.07 14.39 8.98
N GLY A 3 15.86 14.31 8.41
CA GLY A 3 14.77 13.51 8.98
C GLY A 3 13.37 13.88 8.47
N ASN A 4 13.09 15.18 8.29
CA ASN A 4 11.75 15.64 7.87
C ASN A 4 11.52 15.61 6.34
N GLY A 5 12.59 15.59 5.54
CA GLY A 5 12.48 15.54 4.08
C GLY A 5 11.98 14.18 3.59
N ALA A 6 12.63 13.09 4.00
CA ALA A 6 12.30 11.72 3.57
C ALA A 6 10.87 11.31 3.94
N LYS A 7 10.38 11.64 5.15
CA LYS A 7 8.98 11.41 5.56
C LYS A 7 7.99 12.10 4.62
N LYS A 8 8.25 13.36 4.24
CA LYS A 8 7.38 14.11 3.31
C LYS A 8 7.40 13.56 1.89
N VAL A 9 8.53 13.06 1.39
CA VAL A 9 8.60 12.47 0.04
C VAL A 9 7.90 11.10 0.00
N VAL A 10 8.03 10.29 1.06
CA VAL A 10 7.31 9.02 1.19
C VAL A 10 5.80 9.27 1.33
N ASP A 11 5.39 10.22 2.17
CA ASP A 11 3.98 10.60 2.29
C ASP A 11 3.42 11.18 0.98
N ALA A 12 4.20 11.96 0.23
CA ALA A 12 3.78 12.48 -1.06
C ALA A 12 3.67 11.39 -2.14
N ALA A 13 4.59 10.43 -2.18
CA ALA A 13 4.55 9.30 -3.11
C ALA A 13 3.39 8.34 -2.77
N VAL A 14 3.15 8.10 -1.48
CA VAL A 14 2.03 7.29 -0.99
C VAL A 14 0.69 8.01 -1.22
N LYS A 15 0.63 9.33 -1.05
CA LYS A 15 -0.57 10.14 -1.32
C LYS A 15 -0.84 10.27 -2.82
N ALA A 16 0.21 10.39 -3.64
CA ALA A 16 0.11 10.31 -5.10
C ALA A 16 -0.43 8.94 -5.55
N GLY A 17 0.10 7.82 -5.02
CA GLY A 17 -0.43 6.48 -5.29
C GLY A 17 -1.89 6.27 -4.87
N ARG A 18 -2.39 6.99 -3.85
CA ARG A 18 -3.77 6.90 -3.33
C ARG A 18 -4.82 7.65 -4.15
N THR A 19 -4.44 8.61 -4.99
CA THR A 19 -5.38 9.46 -5.78
C THR A 19 -5.20 9.36 -7.30
N ILE A 20 -4.21 8.60 -7.79
CA ILE A 20 -3.83 8.55 -9.21
C ILE A 20 -4.25 7.23 -9.90
N ILE A 21 -4.76 6.22 -9.16
CA ILE A 21 -5.22 4.96 -9.78
C ILE A 21 -6.60 5.19 -10.43
N ASP A 22 -6.63 5.22 -11.76
CA ASP A 22 -7.85 5.24 -12.56
C ASP A 22 -8.52 3.85 -12.57
N TRP A 23 -9.23 3.55 -11.50
CA TRP A 23 -9.97 2.29 -11.36
C TRP A 23 -11.02 2.09 -12.44
N ASP A 24 -11.65 3.18 -12.91
CA ASP A 24 -12.73 3.10 -13.88
C ASP A 24 -12.20 2.90 -15.30
N GLY A 25 -11.03 3.48 -15.62
CA GLY A 25 -10.29 3.19 -16.86
C GLY A 25 -9.78 1.76 -16.92
N MET A 26 -9.19 1.26 -15.83
CA MET A 26 -8.72 -0.13 -15.76
C MET A 26 -9.88 -1.14 -15.89
N ALA A 27 -11.03 -0.86 -15.26
CA ALA A 27 -12.22 -1.72 -15.36
C ALA A 27 -12.77 -1.84 -16.80
N LYS A 28 -12.54 -0.83 -17.65
CA LYS A 28 -12.96 -0.85 -19.06
C LYS A 28 -12.09 -1.73 -19.94
N LEU A 29 -10.82 -1.93 -19.55
CA LEU A 29 -9.86 -2.77 -20.29
C LEU A 29 -10.05 -4.27 -20.01
N LEU A 30 -10.80 -4.62 -18.97
CA LEU A 30 -11.07 -6.02 -18.61
C LEU A 30 -12.16 -6.60 -19.50
N VAL A 31 -11.80 -7.65 -20.26
CA VAL A 31 -12.70 -8.23 -21.27
C VAL A 31 -13.46 -9.44 -20.73
N THR A 32 -12.97 -10.07 -19.66
CA THR A 32 -13.58 -11.27 -19.05
C THR A 32 -14.32 -10.96 -17.75
N ASP A 33 -15.43 -11.65 -17.51
CA ASP A 33 -16.25 -11.47 -16.30
C ASP A 33 -15.51 -11.88 -15.02
N GLU A 34 -14.65 -12.91 -15.12
CA GLU A 34 -13.79 -13.35 -14.03
C GLU A 34 -12.77 -12.27 -13.65
N ALA A 35 -12.11 -11.65 -14.63
CA ALA A 35 -11.18 -10.56 -14.36
C ALA A 35 -11.89 -9.34 -13.76
N ARG A 36 -13.10 -9.00 -14.21
CA ARG A 36 -13.92 -7.93 -13.61
C ARG A 36 -14.24 -8.22 -12.15
N LYS A 37 -14.57 -9.47 -11.81
CA LYS A 37 -14.87 -9.90 -10.45
C LYS A 37 -13.63 -9.79 -9.53
N GLU A 38 -12.50 -10.32 -9.97
CA GLU A 38 -11.24 -10.24 -9.21
C GLU A 38 -10.76 -8.79 -9.05
N PHE A 39 -10.92 -7.96 -10.09
CA PHE A 39 -10.58 -6.54 -10.03
C PHE A 39 -11.46 -5.76 -9.04
N ALA A 40 -12.76 -6.05 -9.00
CA ALA A 40 -13.66 -5.45 -8.01
C ALA A 40 -13.29 -5.85 -6.58
N ALA A 41 -12.89 -7.11 -6.37
CA ALA A 41 -12.39 -7.57 -5.08
C ALA A 41 -11.09 -6.85 -4.68
N LEU A 42 -10.16 -6.66 -5.63
CA LEU A 42 -8.91 -5.92 -5.42
C LEU A 42 -9.17 -4.46 -5.04
N ARG A 43 -10.05 -3.75 -5.77
CA ARG A 43 -10.42 -2.36 -5.47
C ARG A 43 -10.98 -2.23 -4.06
N ARG A 44 -11.88 -3.15 -3.67
CA ARG A 44 -12.47 -3.16 -2.33
C ARG A 44 -11.41 -3.38 -1.24
N ALA A 45 -10.53 -4.35 -1.42
CA ALA A 45 -9.46 -4.63 -0.46
C ALA A 45 -8.50 -3.43 -0.33
N PHE A 46 -8.20 -2.75 -1.44
CA PHE A 46 -7.39 -1.54 -1.45
C PHE A 46 -8.06 -0.39 -0.68
N ASP A 47 -9.34 -0.13 -0.93
CA ASP A 47 -10.10 0.93 -0.27
C ASP A 47 -10.22 0.66 1.24
N ASP A 48 -10.47 -0.59 1.65
CA ASP A 48 -10.54 -0.99 3.05
C ASP A 48 -9.20 -0.76 3.78
N VAL A 49 -8.08 -1.18 3.19
CA VAL A 49 -6.74 -0.97 3.77
C VAL A 49 -6.41 0.52 3.83
N ASN A 50 -6.72 1.27 2.76
CA ASN A 50 -6.47 2.71 2.71
C ASN A 50 -7.31 3.45 3.77
N HIS A 51 -8.58 3.08 3.94
CA HIS A 51 -9.44 3.64 4.97
C HIS A 51 -8.92 3.35 6.39
N GLN A 52 -8.49 2.11 6.65
CA GLN A 52 -7.90 1.73 7.95
C GLN A 52 -6.61 2.49 8.25
N LEU A 53 -5.71 2.65 7.26
CA LEU A 53 -4.48 3.42 7.42
C LEU A 53 -4.77 4.88 7.77
N GLN A 54 -5.74 5.51 7.10
CA GLN A 54 -6.09 6.91 7.34
C GLN A 54 -6.77 7.14 8.68
N THR A 55 -7.63 6.22 9.13
CA THR A 55 -8.47 6.43 10.32
C THR A 55 -7.86 5.89 11.60
N LYS A 56 -7.21 4.72 11.57
CA LYS A 56 -6.79 3.99 12.79
C LYS A 56 -5.30 4.08 13.07
N PHE A 57 -4.46 4.06 12.04
CA PHE A 57 -3.00 3.97 12.20
C PHE A 57 -2.26 5.30 11.99
N SER A 58 -2.93 6.30 11.40
CA SER A 58 -2.38 7.65 11.27
C SER A 58 -2.57 8.51 12.53
N GLN A 59 -3.24 7.99 13.56
CA GLN A 59 -3.35 8.65 14.86
C GLN A 59 -2.12 8.26 15.69
N GLU A 60 -1.28 9.23 16.06
CA GLU A 60 -0.25 8.98 17.06
C GLU A 60 -0.95 8.53 18.36
N PRO A 61 -0.45 7.47 19.02
CA PRO A 61 -1.07 6.98 20.25
C PRO A 61 -1.13 8.12 21.28
N GLN A 62 -2.27 8.28 21.95
CA GLN A 62 -2.45 9.37 22.90
C GLN A 62 -1.36 9.28 23.99
N PRO A 63 -0.68 10.40 24.31
CA PRO A 63 0.33 10.41 25.35
C PRO A 63 -0.23 9.88 26.67
N ILE A 64 0.46 8.92 27.27
CA ILE A 64 0.08 8.36 28.57
C ILE A 64 0.33 9.42 29.65
N ASP A 65 -0.70 9.77 30.41
CA ASP A 65 -0.59 10.68 31.56
C ASP A 65 -0.02 9.92 32.78
N TRP A 66 1.30 9.79 32.81
CA TRP A 66 2.01 9.11 33.89
C TRP A 66 1.83 9.82 35.25
N GLU A 67 1.59 11.13 35.30
CA GLU A 67 1.43 11.85 36.57
C GLU A 67 0.07 11.56 37.22
N TYR A 68 -0.99 11.44 36.42
CA TYR A 68 -2.30 11.01 36.90
C TYR A 68 -2.22 9.63 37.58
N TYR A 69 -1.57 8.66 36.93
CA TYR A 69 -1.42 7.31 37.49
C TYR A 69 -0.49 7.26 38.71
N ARG A 70 0.56 8.10 38.77
CA ARG A 70 1.44 8.21 39.95
C ARG A 70 0.67 8.59 41.21
N LYS A 71 -0.36 9.44 41.10
CA LYS A 71 -1.19 9.89 42.23
C LYS A 71 -2.10 8.80 42.79
N GLY A 72 -2.57 7.87 41.95
CA GLY A 72 -3.52 6.83 42.35
C GLY A 72 -2.90 5.48 42.73
N ILE A 73 -1.83 5.06 42.06
CA ILE A 73 -1.24 3.71 42.16
C ILE A 73 0.10 3.72 42.92
N GLY A 74 0.74 4.90 43.03
CA GLY A 74 2.04 5.08 43.64
C GLY A 74 3.18 5.12 42.62
N SER A 75 4.21 5.93 42.89
CA SER A 75 5.28 6.25 41.93
C SER A 75 6.06 5.03 41.46
N LYS A 76 6.42 4.12 42.37
CA LYS A 76 7.30 2.99 42.09
C LYS A 76 6.77 2.04 41.01
N VAL A 77 5.46 1.79 41.00
CA VAL A 77 4.84 0.91 39.99
C VAL A 77 4.77 1.63 38.65
N VAL A 78 4.36 2.89 38.65
CA VAL A 78 4.21 3.69 37.42
C VAL A 78 5.56 3.98 36.75
N ASP A 79 6.62 4.22 37.53
CA ASP A 79 7.98 4.39 37.03
C ASP A 79 8.50 3.11 36.35
N MET A 80 8.26 1.93 36.94
CA MET A 80 8.61 0.63 36.35
C MET A 80 7.89 0.38 35.01
N TYR A 81 6.59 0.71 34.93
CA TYR A 81 5.83 0.58 33.68
C TYR A 81 6.25 1.61 32.62
N LYS A 82 6.65 2.81 33.03
CA LYS A 82 7.17 3.83 32.13
C LYS A 82 8.48 3.38 31.50
N GLU A 83 9.43 2.87 32.29
CA GLU A 83 10.70 2.33 31.79
C GLU A 83 10.48 1.13 30.85
N ALA A 84 9.57 0.22 31.20
CA ALA A 84 9.23 -0.92 30.35
C ALA A 84 8.54 -0.48 29.04
N PHE A 85 7.68 0.54 29.07
CA PHE A 85 7.02 1.07 27.88
C PHE A 85 8.03 1.76 26.94
N GLU A 86 8.97 2.53 27.50
CA GLU A 86 10.02 3.19 26.75
C GLU A 86 11.06 2.21 26.18
N SER A 87 11.28 1.04 26.83
CA SER A 87 12.17 0.00 26.33
C SER A 87 11.56 -0.90 25.25
N ILE A 88 10.24 -0.82 25.01
CA ILE A 88 9.59 -1.62 23.98
C ILE A 88 9.88 -1.01 22.61
N GLU A 89 10.75 -1.67 21.86
CA GLU A 89 10.90 -1.40 20.43
C GLU A 89 9.79 -2.09 19.66
N ILE A 90 8.90 -1.31 19.04
CA ILE A 90 7.84 -1.85 18.18
C ILE A 90 8.50 -2.42 16.92
N PRO A 91 8.38 -3.72 16.64
CA PRO A 91 8.95 -4.31 15.44
C PRO A 91 8.41 -3.63 14.19
N LYS A 92 9.30 -3.12 13.34
CA LYS A 92 8.91 -2.54 12.06
C LYS A 92 8.47 -3.65 11.12
N TYR A 93 7.40 -3.41 10.37
CA TYR A 93 6.96 -4.33 9.34
C TYR A 93 8.06 -4.50 8.28
N VAL A 94 8.47 -5.76 8.03
CA VAL A 94 9.40 -6.11 6.96
C VAL A 94 8.57 -6.58 5.77
N ASP A 95 8.67 -5.86 4.66
CA ASP A 95 7.98 -6.22 3.43
C ASP A 95 8.64 -7.42 2.76
N THR A 96 8.00 -8.58 2.91
CA THR A 96 8.41 -9.85 2.29
C THR A 96 7.65 -10.14 1.00
N VAL A 97 6.67 -9.29 0.64
CA VAL A 97 5.67 -9.55 -0.40
C VAL A 97 6.12 -8.93 -1.72
N THR A 98 6.58 -7.67 -1.71
CA THR A 98 7.03 -6.98 -2.93
C THR A 98 8.11 -7.74 -3.72
N PRO A 99 9.12 -8.38 -3.09
CA PRO A 99 10.12 -9.18 -3.81
C PRO A 99 9.55 -10.41 -4.51
N GLN A 100 8.43 -10.97 -4.02
CA GLN A 100 7.82 -12.17 -4.59
C GLN A 100 6.96 -11.88 -5.82
N TYR A 101 6.32 -10.71 -5.86
CA TYR A 101 5.42 -10.35 -6.95
C TYR A 101 6.11 -9.59 -8.08
N LYS A 102 7.25 -8.93 -7.80
CA LYS A 102 8.06 -8.26 -8.82
C LYS A 102 8.41 -9.16 -10.03
N PRO A 103 8.96 -10.39 -9.86
CA PRO A 103 9.29 -11.23 -11.01
C PRO A 103 8.05 -11.70 -11.79
N LYS A 104 6.91 -11.89 -11.11
CA LYS A 104 5.64 -12.26 -11.78
C LYS A 104 5.11 -11.11 -12.62
N PHE A 105 5.20 -9.88 -12.11
CA PHE A 105 4.81 -8.69 -12.84
C PHE A 105 5.72 -8.44 -14.05
N ASP A 106 7.04 -8.58 -13.87
CA ASP A 106 8.01 -8.44 -14.96
C ASP A 106 7.77 -9.49 -16.08
N ALA A 107 7.35 -10.71 -15.73
CA ALA A 107 6.99 -11.75 -16.68
C ALA A 107 5.74 -11.39 -17.52
N VAL A 108 4.69 -10.88 -16.89
CA VAL A 108 3.47 -10.43 -17.60
C VAL A 108 3.77 -9.27 -18.55
N ILE A 109 4.68 -8.37 -18.20
CA ILE A 109 5.13 -7.30 -19.10
C ILE A 109 5.83 -7.86 -20.34
N ALA A 110 6.63 -8.92 -20.19
CA ALA A 110 7.29 -9.57 -21.31
C ALA A 110 6.27 -10.20 -22.27
N GLU A 111 5.28 -10.92 -21.73
CA GLU A 111 4.19 -11.54 -22.49
C GLU A 111 3.36 -10.49 -23.25
N LEU A 112 3.01 -9.37 -22.60
CA LEU A 112 2.26 -8.29 -23.24
C LEU A 112 3.02 -7.67 -24.43
N LYS A 113 4.35 -7.54 -24.32
CA LYS A 113 5.19 -7.04 -25.43
C LYS A 113 5.28 -8.01 -26.60
N GLU A 114 5.14 -9.30 -26.36
CA GLU A 114 5.09 -10.31 -27.42
C GLU A 114 3.72 -10.29 -28.10
N ALA A 115 2.64 -10.29 -27.32
CA ALA A 115 1.28 -10.16 -27.84
C ALA A 115 1.06 -8.87 -28.66
N GLU A 116 1.61 -7.74 -28.21
CA GLU A 116 1.54 -6.47 -28.94
C GLU A 116 2.19 -6.57 -30.33
N LYS A 117 3.36 -7.22 -30.42
CA LYS A 117 4.05 -7.44 -31.70
C LYS A 117 3.27 -8.37 -32.64
N GLU A 118 2.61 -9.38 -32.09
CA GLU A 118 1.78 -10.29 -32.88
C GLU A 118 0.53 -9.56 -33.41
N HIS A 119 -0.18 -8.84 -32.54
CA HIS A 119 -1.33 -8.03 -32.93
C HIS A 119 -0.98 -6.93 -33.94
N GLN A 120 0.18 -6.31 -33.82
CA GLN A 120 0.63 -5.29 -34.77
C GLN A 120 0.86 -5.89 -36.16
N LYS A 121 1.51 -7.05 -36.24
CA LYS A 121 1.69 -7.78 -37.51
C LYS A 121 0.37 -8.23 -38.12
N GLU A 122 -0.58 -8.65 -37.29
CA GLU A 122 -1.91 -9.06 -37.73
C GLU A 122 -2.72 -7.86 -38.27
N SER A 123 -2.63 -6.71 -37.60
CA SER A 123 -3.25 -5.46 -38.07
C SER A 123 -2.66 -5.01 -39.42
N GLU A 124 -1.33 -5.02 -39.56
CA GLU A 124 -0.65 -4.69 -40.83
C GLU A 124 -1.01 -5.64 -41.98
N ARG A 125 -1.34 -6.90 -41.67
CA ARG A 125 -1.82 -7.87 -42.66
C ARG A 125 -3.24 -7.54 -43.09
N ILE A 126 -4.14 -7.29 -42.15
CA ILE A 126 -5.54 -6.93 -42.42
C ILE A 126 -5.62 -5.64 -43.25
N GLU A 127 -4.79 -4.64 -42.95
CA GLU A 127 -4.71 -3.40 -43.73
C GLU A 127 -4.21 -3.60 -45.17
N LYS A 128 -3.44 -4.65 -45.45
CA LYS A 128 -3.00 -4.99 -46.82
C LYS A 128 -4.03 -5.81 -47.58
N GLU A 129 -4.96 -6.46 -46.88
CA GLU A 129 -6.04 -7.27 -47.45
C GLU A 129 -7.32 -6.44 -47.72
N LEU A 130 -7.39 -5.19 -47.22
CA LEU A 130 -8.45 -4.19 -47.44
C LEU A 130 -8.10 -3.22 -48.58
#